data_AF-A0A5Q4G1F9-F1
#
_entry.id   AF-A0A5Q4G1F9-F1
#
_cell.length_a   1.000
_cell.length_b   1.000
_cell.length_c   1.000
_cell.angle_alpha   90.00
_cell.angle_beta   90.00
_cell.angle_gamma   90.00
#
_symmetry.space_group_name_H-M   'P 1'
#
loop_
_entity.id
_entity.type
_entity.pdbx_description
1 polymer ?
#
loop_
_entity_poly.entity_id
_entity_poly.type
_entity_poly.pdbx_seq_one_letter_code
_entity_poly.pdbx_strand_id
1 'polypeptide(L)'
;MIDPQRPAIAVVEDDPAWPAVFERVRAFPASVRAYGALKRRLAWAHPHGIDAYVAGKTDFVLAILRAAGFGRDDLDAIERVNRSPSRPPADGS
;
A
#
# COMPACT_ATOMS: atom_id res chain seq x y z
N MET A 1 -4.51 2.27 -23.16
CA MET A 1 -4.34 0.81 -23.27
C MET A 1 -4.30 0.26 -21.85
N ILE A 2 -5.31 -0.52 -21.43
CA ILE A 2 -5.22 -1.28 -20.16
C ILE A 2 -4.10 -2.28 -20.36
N ASP A 3 -3.17 -2.46 -19.41
CA ASP A 3 -2.32 -3.65 -19.39
C ASP A 3 -3.24 -4.83 -19.01
N PRO A 4 -3.64 -5.68 -19.98
CA PRO A 4 -4.60 -6.75 -19.74
C PRO A 4 -3.99 -7.90 -18.91
N GLN A 5 -2.71 -7.81 -18.53
CA GLN A 5 -1.96 -8.87 -17.88
C GLN A 5 -1.84 -8.72 -16.36
N ARG A 6 -2.34 -7.63 -15.74
CA ARG A 6 -2.22 -7.46 -14.29
C ARG A 6 -3.45 -8.04 -13.57
N PRO A 7 -3.33 -9.19 -12.90
CA PRO A 7 -4.48 -9.80 -12.23
C PRO A 7 -4.95 -8.93 -11.07
N ALA A 8 -6.28 -8.84 -10.89
CA ALA A 8 -6.87 -8.10 -9.77
C ALA A 8 -6.44 -8.67 -8.41
N ILE A 9 -6.14 -9.97 -8.37
CA ILE A 9 -5.60 -10.69 -7.24
C ILE A 9 -4.55 -11.66 -7.79
N ALA A 10 -3.31 -11.57 -7.28
CA ALA A 10 -2.25 -12.54 -7.58
C ALA A 10 -2.16 -13.56 -6.44
N VAL A 11 -2.29 -14.84 -6.77
CA VAL A 11 -1.95 -15.94 -5.85
C VAL A 11 -0.47 -16.24 -6.06
N VAL A 12 0.32 -16.12 -5.00
CA VAL A 12 1.76 -16.43 -5.00
C VAL A 12 2.00 -17.82 -4.40
N GLU A 13 3.15 -18.41 -4.72
CA GLU A 13 3.61 -19.64 -4.07
C GLU A 13 3.79 -19.41 -2.56
N ASP A 14 3.64 -20.48 -1.76
CA ASP A 14 3.81 -20.39 -0.31
C ASP A 14 5.23 -19.97 0.04
N ASP A 15 5.36 -18.90 0.83
CA ASP A 15 6.63 -18.43 1.36
C ASP A 15 6.73 -18.82 2.84
N PRO A 16 7.55 -19.83 3.20
CA PRO A 16 7.69 -20.26 4.59
C PRO A 16 8.29 -19.17 5.49
N ALA A 17 8.89 -18.11 4.94
CA ALA A 17 9.38 -16.96 5.69
C ALA A 17 8.26 -15.96 6.05
N TRP A 18 7.09 -16.04 5.42
CA TRP A 18 5.98 -15.09 5.63
C TRP A 18 5.59 -14.90 7.11
N PRO A 19 5.45 -15.94 7.94
CA PRO A 19 5.12 -15.76 9.35
C PRO A 19 6.14 -14.88 10.10
N ALA A 20 7.43 -15.06 9.83
CA ALA A 20 8.49 -14.25 10.46
C ALA A 20 8.47 -12.80 9.95
N VAL A 21 8.20 -12.60 8.66
CA VAL A 21 8.03 -11.25 8.06
C VAL A 21 6.87 -10.52 8.74
N PHE A 22 5.73 -11.20 8.89
CA PHE A 22 4.55 -10.64 9.54
C PHE A 22 4.83 -10.18 10.98
N GLU A 23 5.53 -11.00 11.77
CA GLU A 23 5.86 -10.64 13.15
C GLU A 23 6.78 -9.41 13.25
N ARG A 24 7.76 -9.27 12.33
CA ARG A 24 8.59 -8.05 12.27
C ARG A 24 7.75 -6.80 12.05
N VAL A 25 6.75 -6.87 11.15
CA VAL A 25 5.83 -5.74 10.91
C VAL A 25 4.91 -5.50 12.11
N ARG A 26 4.46 -6.56 12.79
CA ARG A 26 3.59 -6.47 13.96
C ARG A 26 4.28 -5.88 15.20
N ALA A 27 5.60 -5.98 15.28
CA ALA A 27 6.41 -5.47 16.40
C ALA A 27 6.36 -3.93 16.60
N PHE A 28 5.62 -3.19 15.78
CA PHE A 28 5.43 -1.74 15.87
C PHE A 28 4.02 -1.34 16.36
N PRO A 29 3.64 -1.60 17.62
CA PRO A 29 2.27 -1.43 18.11
C PRO A 29 1.79 0.03 18.14
N ALA A 30 2.71 0.99 18.39
CA ALA A 30 2.40 2.42 18.30
C ALA A 30 1.93 2.82 16.88
N SER A 31 2.49 2.15 15.86
CA SER A 31 2.14 2.39 14.47
C SER A 31 0.73 1.91 14.12
N VAL A 32 0.18 0.91 14.81
CA VAL A 32 -1.19 0.41 14.55
C VAL A 32 -2.24 1.49 14.83
N ARG A 33 -2.14 2.17 15.98
CA ARG A 33 -3.08 3.24 16.36
C ARG A 33 -2.92 4.45 15.43
N ALA A 34 -1.68 4.87 15.17
CA ALA A 34 -1.38 5.98 14.28
C ALA A 34 -1.88 5.70 12.85
N TYR A 35 -1.66 4.50 12.33
CA TYR A 35 -2.14 4.10 11.01
C TYR A 35 -3.66 4.10 10.93
N GLY A 36 -4.33 3.58 11.96
CA GLY A 36 -5.79 3.58 12.04
C GLY A 36 -6.35 5.00 12.00
N ALA A 37 -5.76 5.94 12.76
CA ALA A 37 -6.16 7.34 12.74
C ALA A 37 -5.90 8.01 11.39
N LEU A 38 -4.73 7.76 10.77
CA LEU A 38 -4.39 8.27 9.45
C LEU A 38 -5.38 7.82 8.39
N LYS A 39 -5.72 6.52 8.34
CA LYS A 39 -6.71 6.00 7.39
C LYS A 39 -8.07 6.66 7.55
N ARG A 40 -8.55 6.88 8.78
CA ARG A 40 -9.83 7.56 9.01
C ARG A 40 -9.79 9.01 8.51
N ARG A 41 -8.71 9.74 8.80
CA ARG A 41 -8.52 11.12 8.33
C ARG A 41 -8.49 11.20 6.81
N LEU A 42 -7.75 10.31 6.14
CA LEU A 42 -7.66 10.28 4.68
C LEU A 42 -8.98 9.89 4.02
N ALA A 43 -9.72 8.95 4.61
CA ALA A 43 -11.04 8.57 4.11
C ALA A 43 -12.02 9.75 4.16
N TRP A 44 -11.96 10.56 5.23
CA TRP A 44 -12.76 11.77 5.35
C TRP A 44 -12.32 12.87 4.37
N ALA A 45 -11.01 13.05 4.17
CA ALA A 45 -10.46 14.06 3.26
C ALA A 45 -10.63 13.70 1.77
N HIS A 46 -10.71 12.41 1.44
CA HIS A 46 -10.77 11.91 0.06
C HIS A 46 -11.88 10.85 -0.13
N PRO A 47 -13.16 11.19 0.11
CA PRO A 47 -14.26 10.21 0.09
C PRO A 47 -14.48 9.53 -1.27
N HIS A 48 -14.07 10.18 -2.36
CA HIS A 48 -14.16 9.66 -3.73
C HIS A 48 -12.79 9.55 -4.43
N GLY A 49 -11.69 9.75 -3.68
CA GLY A 49 -10.34 9.83 -4.24
C GLY A 49 -9.46 8.70 -3.76
N ILE A 50 -9.59 7.51 -4.35
CA ILE A 50 -8.79 6.34 -3.94
C ILE A 50 -7.29 6.56 -4.12
N ASP A 51 -6.88 7.25 -5.19
CA ASP A 51 -5.46 7.56 -5.46
C ASP A 51 -4.88 8.49 -4.39
N ALA A 52 -5.61 9.55 -4.04
CA ALA A 52 -5.21 10.48 -2.98
C ALA A 52 -5.17 9.78 -1.61
N TYR A 53 -6.12 8.89 -1.34
CA TYR A 53 -6.14 8.06 -0.14
C TYR A 53 -4.93 7.11 -0.05
N VAL A 54 -4.56 6.45 -1.16
CA VAL A 54 -3.40 5.54 -1.21
C VAL A 54 -2.10 6.33 -1.10
N ALA A 55 -1.93 7.39 -1.89
CA ALA A 55 -0.76 8.26 -1.81
C ALA A 55 -0.57 8.82 -0.40
N GLY A 56 -1.64 9.30 0.25
CA GLY A 56 -1.58 9.93 1.57
C GLY A 56 -1.15 9.00 2.71
N LYS A 57 -1.29 7.67 2.56
CA LYS A 57 -0.80 6.70 3.55
C LYS A 57 0.54 6.05 3.17
N THR A 58 1.05 6.31 1.97
CA THR A 58 2.21 5.60 1.41
C THR A 58 3.46 5.84 2.24
N ASP A 59 3.79 7.10 2.56
CA ASP A 59 4.99 7.43 3.33
C ASP A 59 5.01 6.75 4.71
N PHE A 60 3.84 6.67 5.36
CA PHE A 60 3.68 6.02 6.64
C PHE A 60 3.92 4.50 6.55
N VAL A 61 3.39 3.85 5.51
CA VAL A 61 3.59 2.40 5.29
C VAL A 61 5.06 2.10 4.97
N LEU A 62 5.69 2.89 4.08
CA LEU A 62 7.10 2.73 3.73
C LEU A 62 8.02 2.89 4.95
N ALA A 63 7.70 3.79 5.87
CA ALA A 63 8.46 3.95 7.11
C ALA A 63 8.42 2.69 7.98
N ILE A 64 7.26 2.03 8.12
CA ILE A 64 7.13 0.78 8.88
C ILE A 64 7.88 -0.36 8.21
N LEU A 65 7.71 -0.52 6.90
CA LEU A 65 8.36 -1.58 6.14
C LEU A 65 9.89 -1.44 6.19
N ARG A 66 10.40 -0.21 6.07
CA ARG A 66 11.82 0.07 6.26
C ARG A 66 12.30 -0.32 7.66
N ALA A 67 11.55 0.04 8.70
CA ALA A 67 11.88 -0.34 10.08
C ALA A 67 11.80 -1.86 10.31
N ALA A 68 10.94 -2.56 9.57
CA ALA A 68 10.81 -4.02 9.59
C ALA A 68 11.90 -4.76 8.77
N GLY A 69 12.81 -4.03 8.12
CA GLY A 69 13.96 -4.58 7.40
C GLY A 69 13.73 -4.86 5.92
N PHE A 70 12.70 -4.27 5.28
CA PHE A 70 12.50 -4.42 3.83
C PHE A 70 13.59 -3.70 3.03
N GLY A 71 13.98 -4.32 1.91
CA GLY A 71 15.02 -3.81 1.02
C GLY A 71 14.61 -2.56 0.25
N ARG A 72 15.58 -1.80 -0.24
CA ARG A 72 15.34 -0.56 -0.99
C ARG A 72 14.50 -0.81 -2.25
N ASP A 73 14.81 -1.86 -2.99
CA ASP A 73 14.13 -2.20 -4.24
C ASP A 73 12.64 -2.53 -4.02
N ASP A 74 12.32 -3.25 -2.93
CA ASP A 74 10.94 -3.55 -2.55
C ASP A 74 10.16 -2.27 -2.20
N LEU A 75 10.79 -1.39 -1.42
CA LEU A 75 10.18 -0.12 -1.02
C LEU A 75 9.92 0.78 -2.23
N ASP A 76 10.88 0.88 -3.15
CA ASP A 76 10.77 1.69 -4.37
C ASP A 76 9.68 1.11 -5.31
N ALA A 77 9.56 -0.23 -5.39
CA ALA A 77 8.50 -0.90 -6.14
C ALA A 77 7.11 -0.62 -5.55
N ILE A 78 6.96 -0.71 -4.22
CA ILE A 78 5.70 -0.42 -3.51
C ILE A 78 5.31 1.05 -3.69
N GLU A 79 6.27 1.97 -3.54
CA GLU A 79 6.03 3.41 -3.70
C GLU A 79 5.51 3.72 -5.10
N ARG A 80 6.19 3.22 -6.13
CA ARG A 80 5.80 3.42 -7.53
C ARG A 80 4.38 2.94 -7.78
N VAL A 81 4.00 1.77 -7.28
CA VAL A 81 2.64 1.23 -7.45
C VAL A 81 1.62 2.08 -6.71
N ASN A 82 1.87 2.47 -5.46
CA ASN A 82 0.93 3.23 -4.64
C ASN A 82 0.73 4.67 -5.13
N ARG A 83 1.73 5.27 -5.76
CA ARG A 83 1.66 6.64 -6.32
C ARG A 83 1.21 6.67 -7.78
N SER A 84 1.01 5.52 -8.41
CA SER A 84 0.47 5.47 -9.76
C SER A 84 -1.04 5.74 -9.73
N PRO A 85 -1.55 6.75 -10.47
CA PRO A 85 -2.98 7.02 -10.52
C PRO A 85 -3.73 5.82 -11.12
N SER A 86 -4.89 5.51 -10.57
CA SER A 86 -5.83 4.59 -11.19
C SER A 86 -6.39 5.23 -12.48
N ARG A 87 -6.68 4.41 -13.49
CA ARG A 87 -7.19 4.92 -14.77
C ARG A 87 -8.48 5.73 -14.51
N PRO A 88 -8.64 6.94 -15.09
CA PRO A 88 -9.90 7.67 -14.97
C PRO A 88 -11.06 6.82 -15.54
N PRO A 89 -12.29 6.99 -15.04
CA PRO A 89 -13.45 6.38 -15.67
C PRO A 89 -13.46 6.79 -17.15
N ALA A 90 -13.69 5.81 -18.04
CA ALA A 90 -13.87 6.11 -19.45
C ALA A 90 -15.07 7.06 -19.56
N ASP A 91 -14.78 8.28 -19.96
CA ASP A 91 -15.70 9.30 -20.39
C ASP A 91 -16.66 8.71 -21.43
N GLY A 92 -17.91 8.50 -21.01
CA GLY A 92 -18.99 8.09 -21.88
C GLY A 92 -19.31 9.22 -22.86
N SER A 93 -19.03 8.99 -24.14
CA SER A 93 -19.64 9.70 -25.27
C SER A 93 -20.92 9.00 -25.70
#